data_AF-A0A7J9K6Z8-F1
#
_entry.id   AF-A0A7J9K6Z8-F1
#
_cell.length_a   1.000
_cell.length_b   1.000
_cell.length_c   1.000
_cell.angle_alpha   90.00
_cell.angle_beta   90.00
_cell.angle_gamma   90.00
#
_symmetry.space_group_name_H-M   'P 1'
#
loop_
_entity.id
_entity.type
_entity.pdbx_description
1 polymer ?
#
loop_
_entity_poly.entity_id
_entity_poly.type
_entity_poly.pdbx_seq_one_letter_code
_entity_poly.pdbx_strand_id
1 'polypeptide(L)'
;MHAMWKPQKFKSIYLLATLYVFTLTIPSATSVYWAFGDQLLDHSNAFSLLPHSAWRDAAVILMLIHQVIDFLCYLSHIGLVKTKWFSASNFQFITFGFACTPLYFVWEKVVGMHDTKSICLRAVCRLPVVIPIWFLAIIFPFFGPINSAVGSLLVSFTVYIIPALAHMFTYKSASARKNAAEKPPFFLPSWTAVYALNTFTVIWVLVIGFGLGGWASMANFIKQVDTFGLFAKCYQCPPSPSSVHH
;
A
#
# COMPACT_ATOMS: atom_id res chain seq x y z
N MET A 1 17.70 10.89 -7.10
CA MET A 1 17.34 12.30 -6.87
C MET A 1 17.56 13.15 -8.14
N HIS A 2 17.09 12.71 -9.31
CA HIS A 2 17.27 13.44 -10.57
C HIS A 2 16.09 14.38 -10.93
N ALA A 3 15.03 14.42 -10.10
CA ALA A 3 13.79 15.15 -10.39
C ALA A 3 13.63 16.48 -9.62
N MET A 4 14.58 16.84 -8.74
CA MET A 4 14.48 18.07 -7.94
C MET A 4 15.58 19.07 -8.31
N TRP A 5 15.18 20.27 -8.72
CA TRP A 5 16.08 21.36 -9.13
C TRP A 5 16.98 21.87 -7.99
N LYS A 6 16.53 21.80 -6.73
CA LYS A 6 17.31 22.18 -5.53
C LYS A 6 17.26 21.08 -4.46
N PRO A 7 18.14 20.06 -4.51
CA PRO A 7 18.08 18.90 -3.61
C PRO A 7 18.29 19.24 -2.13
N GLN A 8 18.97 20.35 -1.82
CA GLN A 8 19.20 20.77 -0.42
C GLN A 8 17.93 21.13 0.37
N LYS A 9 16.82 21.47 -0.32
CA LYS A 9 15.54 21.78 0.33
C LYS A 9 14.62 20.57 0.52
N PHE A 10 15.09 19.36 0.23
CA PHE A 10 14.27 18.14 0.23
C PHE A 10 13.55 17.91 1.56
N LYS A 11 14.23 18.10 2.70
CA LYS A 11 13.65 17.87 4.04
C LYS A 11 12.41 18.73 4.31
N SER A 12 12.52 20.03 4.07
CA SER A 12 11.42 20.97 4.32
C SER A 12 10.25 20.76 3.37
N ILE A 13 10.54 20.46 2.10
CA ILE A 13 9.51 20.18 1.10
C ILE A 13 8.79 18.86 1.41
N TYR A 14 9.53 17.83 1.84
CA TYR A 14 8.95 16.56 2.25
C TYR A 14 8.05 16.69 3.48
N LEU A 15 8.49 17.46 4.49
CA LEU A 15 7.68 17.76 5.66
C LEU A 15 6.39 18.50 5.27
N LEU A 16 6.49 19.54 4.44
CA LEU A 16 5.34 20.31 3.98
C LEU A 16 4.37 19.45 3.16
N ALA A 17 4.88 18.61 2.26
CA ALA A 17 4.07 17.68 1.48
C ALA A 17 3.36 16.67 2.39
N THR A 18 4.04 16.15 3.42
CA THR A 18 3.45 15.24 4.40
C THR A 18 2.33 15.92 5.18
N LEU A 19 2.56 17.14 5.67
CA LEU A 19 1.53 17.94 6.36
C LEU A 19 0.34 18.23 5.44
N TYR A 20 0.60 18.57 4.18
CA TYR A 20 -0.45 18.80 3.18
C TYR A 20 -1.32 17.55 2.97
N VAL A 21 -0.70 16.37 2.83
CA VAL A 21 -1.44 15.10 2.71
C VAL A 21 -2.32 14.85 3.94
N PHE A 22 -1.84 15.17 5.14
CA PHE A 22 -2.67 15.08 6.36
C PHE A 22 -3.85 16.04 6.33
N THR A 23 -3.69 17.27 5.82
CA THR A 23 -4.81 18.22 5.69
C THR A 23 -5.87 17.78 4.69
N LEU A 24 -5.53 16.92 3.72
CA LEU A 24 -6.51 16.36 2.78
C LEU A 24 -7.18 15.09 3.31
N THR A 25 -6.39 14.21 3.93
CA THR A 25 -6.84 12.88 4.36
C THR A 25 -7.64 12.92 5.67
N ILE A 26 -7.22 13.74 6.64
CA ILE A 26 -7.89 13.78 7.96
C ILE A 26 -9.33 14.31 7.83
N PRO A 27 -9.60 15.46 7.18
CA PRO A 27 -10.98 15.96 7.10
C PRO A 27 -11.91 15.05 6.31
N SER A 28 -11.42 14.44 5.23
CA SER A 28 -12.21 13.52 4.40
C SER A 28 -12.50 12.19 5.09
N ALA A 29 -11.53 11.62 5.82
CA ALA A 29 -11.77 10.43 6.63
C ALA A 29 -12.74 10.71 7.78
N THR A 30 -12.55 11.84 8.47
CA THR A 30 -13.40 12.24 9.60
C THR A 30 -14.85 12.49 9.18
N SER A 31 -15.10 13.12 8.02
CA SER A 31 -16.47 13.37 7.54
C SER A 31 -17.22 12.08 7.22
N VAL A 32 -16.54 11.10 6.62
CA VAL A 32 -17.12 9.78 6.31
C VAL A 32 -17.33 8.97 7.59
N TYR A 33 -16.38 9.03 8.52
CA TYR A 33 -16.48 8.33 9.81
C TYR A 33 -17.62 8.89 10.69
N TRP A 34 -17.81 10.22 10.72
CA TRP A 34 -18.93 10.82 11.46
C TRP A 34 -20.30 10.44 10.90
N ALA A 35 -20.41 10.26 9.58
CA ALA A 35 -21.68 9.95 8.93
C ALA A 35 -22.01 8.45 8.94
N PHE A 36 -20.99 7.58 8.82
CA PHE A 36 -21.20 6.15 8.55
C PHE A 36 -20.30 5.21 9.36
N GLY A 37 -19.70 5.67 10.47
CA GLY A 37 -18.71 4.94 11.26
C GLY A 37 -19.07 3.49 11.55
N ASP A 38 -20.29 3.24 12.07
CA ASP A 38 -20.74 1.88 12.41
C ASP A 38 -20.95 0.99 11.16
N GLN A 39 -21.43 1.57 10.07
CA GLN A 39 -21.70 0.83 8.83
C GLN A 39 -20.41 0.48 8.06
N LEU A 40 -19.34 1.25 8.24
CA LEU A 40 -18.02 0.97 7.66
C LEU A 40 -17.33 -0.26 8.27
N LEU A 41 -17.80 -0.75 9.41
CA LEU A 41 -17.32 -2.00 10.00
C LEU A 41 -17.72 -3.21 9.16
N ASP A 42 -18.92 -3.17 8.58
CA ASP A 42 -19.48 -4.28 7.77
C ASP A 42 -19.37 -4.03 6.26
N HIS A 43 -19.09 -2.78 5.84
CA HIS A 43 -18.91 -2.41 4.44
C HIS A 43 -17.48 -1.93 4.15
N SER A 44 -16.73 -2.71 3.37
CA SER A 44 -15.35 -2.38 3.01
C SER A 44 -15.19 -1.17 2.07
N ASN A 45 -16.29 -0.68 1.46
CA ASN A 45 -16.26 0.43 0.52
C ASN A 45 -17.23 1.54 0.96
N ALA A 46 -16.69 2.71 1.29
CA ALA A 46 -17.48 3.86 1.74
C ALA A 46 -18.50 4.36 0.69
N PHE A 47 -18.20 4.24 -0.61
CA PHE A 47 -19.12 4.65 -1.67
C PHE A 47 -20.39 3.81 -1.74
N SER A 48 -20.39 2.60 -1.18
CA SER A 48 -21.57 1.74 -1.15
C SER A 48 -22.63 2.19 -0.13
N LEU A 49 -22.24 3.01 0.85
CA LEU A 49 -23.13 3.54 1.89
C LEU A 49 -23.86 4.81 1.42
N LEU A 50 -23.38 5.44 0.35
CA LEU A 50 -23.99 6.66 -0.18
C LEU A 50 -25.25 6.35 -1.00
N PRO A 51 -26.35 7.09 -0.79
CA PRO A 51 -27.59 6.91 -1.54
C PRO A 51 -27.36 7.16 -3.04
N HIS A 52 -28.16 6.50 -3.86
CA HIS A 52 -28.11 6.64 -5.32
C HIS A 52 -28.30 8.11 -5.71
N SER A 53 -27.30 8.68 -6.37
CA SER A 53 -27.30 10.05 -6.87
C SER A 53 -26.34 10.18 -8.05
N ALA A 54 -26.61 11.12 -8.95
CA ALA A 54 -25.74 11.38 -10.10
C ALA A 54 -24.28 11.70 -9.68
N TRP A 55 -24.10 12.35 -8.53
CA TRP A 55 -22.78 12.66 -7.97
C TRP A 55 -22.02 11.42 -7.51
N ARG A 56 -22.71 10.48 -6.85
CA ARG A 56 -22.11 9.20 -6.46
C ARG A 56 -21.70 8.40 -7.69
N ASP A 57 -22.58 8.31 -8.68
CA ASP A 57 -22.31 7.54 -9.89
C ASP A 57 -21.16 8.15 -10.71
N ALA A 58 -21.09 9.48 -10.81
CA ALA A 58 -19.94 10.18 -11.40
C ALA A 58 -18.63 9.91 -10.63
N ALA A 59 -18.65 9.91 -9.29
CA ALA A 59 -17.48 9.60 -8.48
C ALA A 59 -17.01 8.15 -8.66
N VAL A 60 -17.93 7.19 -8.74
CA VAL A 60 -17.61 5.78 -9.01
C VAL A 60 -17.04 5.62 -10.42
N ILE A 61 -17.61 6.28 -11.43
CA ILE A 61 -17.05 6.27 -12.80
C ILE A 61 -15.64 6.85 -12.81
N LEU A 62 -15.40 7.96 -12.12
CA LEU A 62 -14.07 8.57 -12.04
C LEU A 62 -13.06 7.63 -11.34
N MET A 63 -13.49 6.94 -10.28
CA MET A 63 -12.68 5.94 -9.58
C MET A 63 -12.37 4.72 -10.46
N LEU A 64 -13.33 4.26 -11.28
CA LEU A 64 -13.11 3.19 -12.26
C LEU A 64 -12.14 3.64 -13.36
N ILE A 65 -12.29 4.86 -13.88
CA ILE A 65 -11.34 5.43 -14.85
C ILE A 65 -9.93 5.48 -14.25
N HIS A 66 -9.80 5.94 -13.00
CA HIS A 66 -8.53 5.94 -12.28
C HIS A 66 -7.94 4.53 -12.20
N GLN A 67 -8.72 3.53 -11.78
CA GLN A 67 -8.28 2.12 -11.69
C GLN A 67 -7.87 1.54 -13.05
N VAL A 68 -8.58 1.89 -14.13
CA VAL A 68 -8.21 1.48 -15.50
C VAL A 68 -6.89 2.10 -15.92
N ILE A 69 -6.66 3.38 -15.60
CA ILE A 69 -5.39 4.05 -15.90
C ILE A 69 -4.25 3.43 -15.09
N ASP A 70 -4.46 3.12 -13.81
CA ASP A 70 -3.48 2.40 -12.97
C ASP A 70 -3.09 1.06 -13.60
N PHE A 71 -4.09 0.28 -14.02
CA PHE A 71 -3.89 -1.02 -14.65
C PHE A 71 -3.17 -0.92 -16.00
N LEU A 72 -3.51 0.06 -16.84
CA LEU A 72 -2.84 0.30 -18.12
C LEU A 72 -1.37 0.75 -17.91
N CYS A 73 -1.11 1.57 -16.90
CA CYS A 73 0.25 1.96 -16.53
C CYS A 73 1.05 0.76 -15.98
N TYR A 74 0.42 -0.12 -15.22
CA TYR A 74 1.02 -1.36 -14.79
C TYR A 74 1.42 -2.27 -15.96
N LEU A 75 0.54 -2.45 -16.96
CA LEU A 75 0.87 -3.18 -18.18
C LEU A 75 2.06 -2.57 -18.93
N SER A 76 2.22 -1.24 -18.84
CA SER A 76 3.37 -0.53 -19.40
C SER A 76 4.67 -0.88 -18.70
N HIS A 77 4.63 -0.98 -17.37
CA HIS A 77 5.76 -1.39 -16.55
C HIS A 77 6.16 -2.84 -16.82
N ILE A 78 5.19 -3.70 -17.18
CA ILE A 78 5.39 -5.09 -17.61
C ILE A 78 6.02 -5.17 -19.02
N GLY A 79 5.96 -4.09 -19.81
CA GLY A 79 6.51 -4.03 -21.16
C GLY A 79 5.50 -4.37 -22.26
N LEU A 80 4.24 -4.63 -21.91
CA LEU A 80 3.19 -4.95 -22.88
C LEU A 80 2.68 -3.70 -23.61
N VAL A 81 2.83 -2.50 -23.02
CA VAL A 81 2.33 -1.24 -23.60
C VAL A 81 3.40 -0.14 -23.49
N LYS A 82 3.72 0.56 -24.58
CA LYS A 82 4.59 1.76 -24.54
C LYS A 82 3.75 2.99 -24.24
N THR A 83 3.40 3.24 -22.99
CA THR A 83 2.70 4.47 -22.58
C THR A 83 3.69 5.49 -21.98
N LYS A 84 4.36 6.25 -22.85
CA LYS A 84 5.17 7.43 -22.45
C LYS A 84 4.34 8.57 -21.84
N TRP A 85 3.01 8.46 -21.84
CA TRP A 85 2.07 9.56 -21.55
C TRP A 85 1.58 9.63 -20.09
N PHE A 86 1.80 8.61 -19.26
CA PHE A 86 1.11 8.45 -17.96
C PHE A 86 1.99 8.63 -16.72
N SER A 87 3.11 9.35 -16.83
CA SER A 87 4.10 9.45 -15.73
C SER A 87 3.82 10.54 -14.69
N ALA A 88 2.64 11.16 -14.68
CA ALA A 88 2.33 12.21 -13.72
C ALA A 88 0.92 12.02 -13.15
N SER A 89 0.84 11.95 -11.82
CA SER A 89 -0.26 12.52 -11.02
C SER A 89 -1.21 11.62 -10.24
N ASN A 90 -0.91 10.36 -9.84
CA ASN A 90 -1.67 9.79 -8.71
C ASN A 90 -0.83 9.05 -7.65
N PHE A 91 -1.15 9.31 -6.39
CA PHE A 91 -0.48 8.79 -5.20
C PHE A 91 -0.63 7.25 -5.05
N GLN A 92 -1.70 6.68 -5.64
CA GLN A 92 -1.92 5.23 -5.70
C GLN A 92 -0.96 4.52 -6.68
N PHE A 93 -0.52 5.16 -7.78
CA PHE A 93 0.54 4.63 -8.66
C PHE A 93 1.85 4.37 -7.90
N ILE A 94 2.18 5.24 -6.94
CA ILE A 94 3.39 5.10 -6.12
C ILE A 94 3.27 3.89 -5.20
N THR A 95 2.11 3.68 -4.59
CA THR A 95 1.92 2.61 -3.59
C THR A 95 1.92 1.22 -4.24
N PHE A 96 1.18 1.04 -5.34
CA PHE A 96 1.16 -0.22 -6.08
C PHE A 96 2.49 -0.47 -6.81
N GLY A 97 3.06 0.57 -7.43
CA GLY A 97 4.40 0.50 -8.00
C GLY A 97 5.45 0.12 -6.96
N PHE A 98 5.39 0.67 -5.75
CA PHE A 98 6.31 0.33 -4.65
C PHE A 98 6.12 -1.10 -4.14
N ALA A 99 4.90 -1.63 -4.15
CA ALA A 99 4.61 -3.00 -3.71
C ALA A 99 5.00 -4.06 -4.75
N CYS A 100 4.69 -3.84 -6.03
CA CYS A 100 4.85 -4.85 -7.08
C CYS A 100 6.21 -4.78 -7.78
N THR A 101 6.83 -3.60 -7.89
CA THR A 101 8.15 -3.44 -8.54
C THR A 101 9.25 -4.28 -7.89
N PRO A 102 9.37 -4.36 -6.54
CA PRO A 102 10.33 -5.24 -5.90
C PRO A 102 10.08 -6.72 -6.22
N LEU A 103 8.81 -7.14 -6.28
CA LEU A 103 8.44 -8.51 -6.60
C LEU A 103 8.85 -8.90 -8.03
N TYR A 104 8.63 -8.01 -9.01
CA TYR A 104 9.11 -8.25 -10.38
C TYR A 104 10.62 -8.29 -10.47
N PHE A 105 11.33 -7.41 -9.77
CA PHE A 105 12.79 -7.42 -9.81
C PHE A 105 13.37 -8.68 -9.16
N VAL A 106 12.81 -9.13 -8.04
CA VAL A 106 13.22 -10.40 -7.41
C VAL A 106 12.91 -11.57 -8.34
N TRP A 107 11.72 -11.62 -8.92
CA TRP A 107 11.32 -12.68 -9.84
C TRP A 107 12.17 -12.71 -11.11
N GLU A 108 12.43 -11.56 -11.74
CA GLU A 108 13.32 -11.45 -12.90
C GLU A 108 14.76 -11.89 -12.57
N LYS A 109 15.21 -11.63 -11.34
CA LYS A 109 16.52 -12.06 -10.87
C LYS A 109 16.56 -13.57 -10.60
N VAL A 110 15.49 -14.15 -10.06
CA VAL A 110 15.35 -15.60 -9.86
C VAL A 110 15.32 -16.35 -11.20
N VAL A 111 14.65 -15.78 -12.22
CA VAL A 111 14.59 -16.35 -13.57
C VAL A 111 15.86 -16.07 -14.39
N GLY A 112 16.78 -15.24 -13.89
CA GLY A 112 18.06 -14.94 -14.55
C GLY A 112 17.92 -14.09 -15.83
N MET A 113 16.78 -13.43 -16.02
CA MET A 113 16.44 -12.68 -17.24
C MET A 113 16.68 -11.17 -17.15
N HIS A 114 17.43 -10.73 -16.13
CA HIS A 114 17.63 -9.31 -15.84
C HIS A 114 18.31 -8.53 -16.98
N ASP A 115 19.15 -9.20 -17.78
CA ASP A 115 19.95 -8.56 -18.85
C ASP A 115 19.33 -8.69 -20.26
N THR A 116 18.15 -9.30 -20.40
CA THR A 116 17.57 -9.53 -21.72
C THR A 116 16.94 -8.25 -22.30
N LYS A 117 17.35 -7.84 -23.51
CA LYS A 117 16.85 -6.63 -24.21
C LYS A 117 15.42 -6.78 -24.77
N SER A 118 14.90 -8.00 -24.91
CA SER A 118 13.60 -8.26 -25.50
C SER A 118 12.47 -8.01 -24.49
N ILE A 119 11.69 -6.96 -24.75
CA ILE A 119 10.55 -6.56 -23.91
C ILE A 119 9.48 -7.67 -23.85
N CYS A 120 9.24 -8.38 -24.95
CA CYS A 120 8.24 -9.45 -25.01
C CYS A 120 8.58 -10.62 -24.09
N LEU A 121 9.84 -11.07 -24.06
CA LEU A 121 10.28 -12.16 -23.17
C LEU A 121 10.12 -11.75 -21.70
N ARG A 122 10.48 -10.50 -21.37
CA ARG A 122 10.34 -9.96 -20.01
C ARG A 122 8.87 -9.86 -19.57
N ALA A 123 7.97 -9.51 -20.50
CA ALA A 123 6.53 -9.52 -20.24
C ALA A 123 6.02 -10.95 -19.94
N VAL A 124 6.40 -11.94 -20.75
CA VAL A 124 6.03 -13.35 -20.52
C VAL A 124 6.52 -13.84 -19.17
N CYS A 125 7.76 -13.50 -18.78
CA CYS A 125 8.29 -13.91 -17.49
C CYS A 125 7.62 -13.23 -16.30
N ARG A 126 6.88 -12.13 -16.48
CA ARG A 126 6.12 -11.51 -15.41
C ARG A 126 4.73 -12.11 -15.25
N LEU A 127 4.17 -12.72 -16.29
CA LEU A 127 2.84 -13.36 -16.27
C LEU A 127 2.65 -14.34 -15.10
N PRO A 128 3.63 -15.20 -14.72
CA PRO A 128 3.51 -16.07 -13.54
C PRO A 128 3.30 -15.34 -12.21
N VAL A 129 3.71 -14.07 -12.11
CA VAL A 129 3.46 -13.22 -10.93
C VAL A 129 2.12 -12.50 -11.06
N VAL A 130 1.76 -12.05 -12.26
CA VAL A 130 0.52 -11.30 -12.51
C VAL A 130 -0.72 -12.18 -12.44
N ILE A 131 -0.67 -13.37 -13.04
CA ILE A 131 -1.82 -14.28 -13.17
C ILE A 131 -2.36 -14.68 -11.80
N PRO A 132 -1.55 -15.09 -10.80
CA PRO A 132 -2.05 -15.38 -9.47
C PRO A 132 -2.68 -14.15 -8.80
N ILE A 133 -2.05 -12.97 -8.89
CA ILE A 133 -2.60 -11.74 -8.31
C ILE A 133 -3.97 -11.41 -8.93
N TRP A 134 -4.07 -11.49 -10.25
CA TRP A 134 -5.30 -11.26 -10.99
C TRP A 134 -6.38 -12.31 -10.66
N PHE A 135 -5.99 -13.57 -10.57
CA PHE A 135 -6.90 -14.68 -10.22
C PHE A 135 -7.40 -14.58 -8.78
N LEU A 136 -6.53 -14.26 -7.81
CA LEU A 136 -6.93 -13.99 -6.43
C LEU A 136 -7.87 -12.78 -6.33
N ALA A 137 -7.64 -11.74 -7.14
CA ALA A 137 -8.51 -10.56 -7.18
C ALA A 137 -9.91 -10.89 -7.73
N ILE A 138 -10.05 -11.87 -8.62
CA ILE A 138 -11.34 -12.33 -9.14
C ILE A 138 -12.06 -13.22 -8.13
N ILE A 139 -11.34 -14.11 -7.45
CA ILE A 139 -11.90 -15.05 -6.48
C ILE A 139 -12.33 -14.33 -5.20
N PHE A 140 -11.53 -13.37 -4.73
CA PHE A 140 -11.75 -12.67 -3.47
C PHE A 140 -11.94 -11.16 -3.72
N PRO A 141 -13.17 -10.69 -3.97
CA PRO A 141 -13.45 -9.26 -4.14
C PRO A 141 -13.46 -8.50 -2.79
N PHE A 142 -12.74 -9.00 -1.77
CA PHE A 142 -12.70 -8.43 -0.42
C PHE A 142 -11.60 -7.37 -0.31
N PHE A 143 -11.82 -6.21 -0.94
CA PHE A 143 -10.84 -5.13 -0.99
C PHE A 143 -10.38 -4.64 0.39
N GLY A 144 -11.26 -4.68 1.40
CA GLY A 144 -10.95 -4.26 2.77
C GLY A 144 -9.90 -5.18 3.43
N PRO A 145 -10.24 -6.45 3.71
CA PRO A 145 -9.31 -7.39 4.35
C PRO A 145 -8.02 -7.61 3.57
N ILE A 146 -8.06 -7.62 2.23
CA ILE A 146 -6.85 -7.76 1.41
C ILE A 146 -5.92 -6.56 1.60
N ASN A 147 -6.43 -5.33 1.53
CA ASN A 147 -5.61 -4.13 1.74
C ASN A 147 -5.05 -4.05 3.15
N SER A 148 -5.84 -4.43 4.16
CA SER A 148 -5.40 -4.49 5.56
C SER A 148 -4.38 -5.60 5.82
N ALA A 149 -4.52 -6.77 5.20
CA ALA A 149 -3.56 -7.87 5.30
C ALA A 149 -2.23 -7.54 4.59
N VAL A 150 -2.29 -7.02 3.37
CA VAL A 150 -1.08 -6.59 2.63
C VAL A 150 -0.38 -5.44 3.38
N GLY A 151 -1.15 -4.51 3.95
CA GLY A 151 -0.62 -3.42 4.78
C GLY A 151 0.06 -3.92 6.06
N SER A 152 -0.62 -4.76 6.84
CA SER A 152 -0.09 -5.27 8.12
C SER A 152 1.11 -6.21 7.93
N LEU A 153 1.18 -6.94 6.81
CA LEU A 153 2.26 -7.87 6.50
C LEU A 153 3.38 -7.19 5.70
N LEU A 154 3.15 -6.89 4.41
CA LEU A 154 4.22 -6.43 3.51
C LEU A 154 4.68 -5.01 3.82
N VAL A 155 3.75 -4.08 4.07
CA VAL A 155 4.10 -2.66 4.28
C VAL A 155 4.84 -2.48 5.61
N SER A 156 4.43 -3.20 6.66
CA SER A 156 5.13 -3.23 7.96
C SER A 156 6.63 -3.54 7.82
N PHE A 157 6.98 -4.59 7.04
CA PHE A 157 8.38 -4.95 6.85
C PHE A 157 9.13 -3.96 5.95
N THR A 158 8.53 -3.58 4.82
CA THR A 158 9.23 -2.82 3.77
C THR A 158 9.40 -1.34 4.09
N VAL A 159 8.42 -0.73 4.75
CA VAL A 159 8.41 0.73 5.03
C VAL A 159 8.96 1.06 6.41
N TYR A 160 8.78 0.17 7.39
CA TYR A 160 9.17 0.47 8.77
C TYR A 160 10.34 -0.40 9.26
N ILE A 161 10.20 -1.73 9.26
CA ILE A 161 11.18 -2.62 9.90
C ILE A 161 12.52 -2.62 9.16
N ILE A 162 12.53 -2.89 7.85
CA ILE A 162 13.76 -2.99 7.06
C ILE A 162 14.55 -1.68 7.05
N PRO A 163 13.94 -0.50 6.77
CA PRO A 163 14.67 0.77 6.79
C PRO A 163 15.22 1.13 8.17
N ALA A 164 14.46 0.87 9.25
CA ALA A 164 14.90 1.13 10.61
C ALA A 164 16.08 0.23 11.02
N LEU A 165 16.01 -1.07 10.70
CA LEU A 165 17.11 -2.01 10.90
C LEU A 165 18.34 -1.61 10.09
N ALA A 166 18.17 -1.27 8.81
CA ALA A 166 19.26 -0.85 7.94
C ALA A 166 19.97 0.40 8.48
N HIS A 167 19.22 1.38 8.99
CA HIS A 167 19.78 2.56 9.64
C HIS A 167 20.59 2.19 10.89
N MET A 168 20.06 1.31 11.73
CA MET A 168 20.75 0.85 12.95
C MET A 168 22.02 0.07 12.64
N PHE A 169 22.03 -0.79 11.61
CA PHE A 169 23.22 -1.53 11.19
C PHE A 169 24.29 -0.61 10.60
N THR A 170 23.87 0.36 9.77
CA THR A 170 24.79 1.30 9.11
C THR A 170 25.53 2.18 10.13
N TYR A 171 24.85 2.66 11.17
CA TYR A 171 25.44 3.54 12.18
C TYR A 171 25.89 2.83 13.46
N LYS A 172 26.06 1.50 13.43
CA LYS A 172 26.55 0.72 14.58
C LYS A 172 27.97 1.13 15.01
N SER A 173 28.84 1.38 14.03
CA SER A 173 30.24 1.78 14.30
C SER A 173 30.36 3.26 14.70
N ALA A 174 31.26 3.55 15.65
CA ALA A 174 31.59 4.92 16.04
C ALA A 174 32.20 5.74 14.89
N SER A 175 32.93 5.08 13.98
CA SER A 175 33.48 5.71 12.77
C SER A 175 32.37 6.13 11.79
N ALA A 176 31.36 5.27 11.60
CA ALA A 176 30.21 5.55 10.74
C ALA A 176 29.33 6.70 11.28
N ARG A 177 29.22 6.86 12.60
CA ARG A 177 28.51 7.98 13.24
C ARG A 177 29.22 9.32 13.08
N LYS A 178 30.56 9.33 13.09
CA LYS A 178 31.36 10.55 12.89
C LYS A 178 31.38 10.99 11.43
N ASN A 179 31.37 10.04 10.50
CA ASN A 179 31.36 10.28 9.05
C ASN A 179 29.95 10.39 8.46
N ALA A 180 28.92 10.51 9.28
CA ALA A 180 27.55 10.63 8.81
C ALA A 180 27.38 11.93 8.01
N ALA A 181 26.89 11.81 6.76
CA ALA A 181 26.64 12.94 5.88
C ALA A 181 25.65 13.95 6.49
N GLU A 182 24.74 13.48 7.34
CA GLU A 182 23.83 14.32 8.11
C GLU A 182 23.80 13.87 9.57
N LYS A 183 24.03 14.82 10.48
CA LYS A 183 23.91 14.59 11.91
C LYS A 183 22.44 14.58 12.34
N PRO A 184 22.10 13.93 13.46
CA PRO A 184 20.75 13.92 14.00
C PRO A 184 20.15 15.33 14.10
N PRO A 185 18.82 15.45 13.92
CA PRO A 185 18.14 16.74 13.89
C PRO A 185 18.34 17.50 15.20
N PHE A 186 18.28 18.83 15.14
CA PHE A 186 18.53 19.73 16.27
C PHE A 186 17.69 19.39 17.52
N PHE A 187 16.48 18.86 17.33
CA PHE A 187 15.58 18.48 18.42
C PHE A 187 15.92 17.12 19.10
N LEU A 188 16.73 16.26 18.46
CA LEU A 188 17.20 14.98 19.02
C LEU A 188 18.69 14.78 18.71
N PRO A 189 19.61 15.57 19.30
CA PRO A 189 21.02 15.55 18.93
C PRO A 189 21.76 14.26 19.32
N SER A 190 21.12 13.35 20.06
CA SER A 190 21.71 12.10 20.53
C SER A 190 21.47 10.94 19.57
N TRP A 191 22.56 10.33 19.09
CA TRP A 191 22.52 9.07 18.33
C TRP A 191 21.88 7.93 19.12
N THR A 192 22.04 7.92 20.44
CA THR A 192 21.40 6.93 21.33
C THR A 192 19.87 7.10 21.30
N ALA A 193 19.38 8.34 21.27
CA ALA A 193 17.94 8.60 21.17
C ALA A 193 17.37 8.19 19.81
N VAL A 194 18.10 8.42 18.71
CA VAL A 194 17.70 7.93 17.38
C VAL A 194 17.68 6.40 17.32
N TYR A 195 18.66 5.73 17.94
CA TYR A 195 18.72 4.28 18.00
C TYR A 195 17.57 3.69 18.85
N ALA A 196 17.27 4.32 19.98
CA ALA A 196 16.14 3.96 20.83
C ALA A 196 14.80 4.15 20.10
N LEU A 197 14.63 5.25 19.36
CA LEU A 197 13.44 5.53 18.57
C LEU A 197 13.25 4.49 17.45
N ASN A 198 14.32 4.15 16.71
CA ASN A 198 14.24 3.13 15.67
C ASN A 198 13.93 1.75 16.25
N THR A 199 14.54 1.40 17.40
CA THR A 199 14.26 0.14 18.11
C THR A 199 12.80 0.10 18.57
N PHE A 200 12.30 1.20 19.14
CA PHE A 200 10.91 1.34 19.54
C PHE A 200 9.98 1.17 18.34
N THR A 201 10.24 1.84 17.21
CA THR A 201 9.43 1.71 15.98
C THR A 201 9.41 0.27 15.48
N VAL A 202 10.54 -0.44 15.47
CA VAL A 202 10.60 -1.85 15.05
C VAL A 202 9.74 -2.72 15.97
N ILE A 203 9.91 -2.62 17.28
CA ILE A 203 9.14 -3.41 18.25
C ILE A 203 7.66 -3.08 18.16
N TRP A 204 7.32 -1.79 18.12
CA TRP A 204 5.94 -1.32 18.05
C TRP A 204 5.23 -1.81 16.79
N VAL A 205 5.84 -1.66 15.62
CA VAL A 205 5.26 -2.12 14.35
C VAL A 205 5.19 -3.64 14.30
N LEU A 206 6.14 -4.37 14.88
CA LEU A 206 6.10 -5.83 14.92
C LEU A 206 4.98 -6.34 15.84
N VAL A 207 4.79 -5.75 17.02
CA VAL A 207 3.74 -6.17 17.97
C VAL A 207 2.36 -5.71 17.52
N ILE A 208 2.20 -4.41 17.23
CA ILE A 208 0.89 -3.81 16.94
C ILE A 208 0.52 -3.97 15.47
N GLY A 209 1.44 -3.65 14.55
CA GLY A 209 1.19 -3.71 13.11
C GLY A 209 1.09 -5.14 12.60
N PHE A 210 2.18 -5.90 12.75
CA PHE A 210 2.25 -7.27 12.26
C PHE A 210 1.51 -8.26 13.17
N GLY A 211 1.68 -8.17 14.49
CA GLY A 211 1.04 -9.07 15.45
C GLY A 211 -0.48 -8.87 15.50
N LEU A 212 -0.93 -7.82 16.20
CA LEU A 212 -2.37 -7.58 16.40
C LEU A 212 -3.09 -7.25 15.09
N GLY A 213 -2.51 -6.36 14.27
CA GLY A 213 -3.08 -5.96 12.99
C GLY A 213 -3.13 -7.10 11.98
N GLY A 214 -2.08 -7.92 11.91
CA GLY A 214 -2.04 -9.11 11.06
C GLY A 214 -3.03 -10.17 11.51
N TRP A 215 -3.13 -10.44 12.82
CA TRP A 215 -4.12 -11.36 13.39
C TRP A 215 -5.55 -10.92 13.08
N ALA A 216 -5.89 -9.66 13.36
CA ALA A 216 -7.23 -9.12 13.12
C ALA A 216 -7.60 -9.14 11.62
N SER A 217 -6.65 -8.79 10.75
CA SER A 217 -6.85 -8.83 9.30
C SER A 217 -7.06 -10.25 8.79
N MET A 218 -6.26 -11.21 9.28
CA MET A 218 -6.38 -12.62 8.91
C MET A 218 -7.67 -13.24 9.43
N ALA A 219 -8.06 -12.95 10.67
CA ALA A 219 -9.32 -13.42 11.25
C ALA A 219 -10.54 -12.89 10.48
N ASN A 220 -10.54 -11.61 10.09
CA ASN A 220 -11.59 -11.06 9.24
C ASN A 220 -11.60 -11.66 7.85
N PHE A 221 -10.42 -11.93 7.27
CA PHE A 221 -10.32 -12.59 5.97
C PHE A 221 -10.92 -14.01 6.03
N ILE A 222 -10.52 -14.83 7.00
CA ILE A 222 -11.04 -16.19 7.19
C ILE A 222 -12.56 -16.15 7.39
N LYS A 223 -13.05 -15.27 8.28
CA LYS A 223 -14.49 -15.11 8.52
C LYS A 223 -15.27 -14.77 7.25
N GLN A 224 -14.71 -13.92 6.38
CA GLN A 224 -15.36 -13.58 5.11
C GLN A 224 -15.33 -14.75 4.10
N VAL A 225 -14.24 -15.52 4.06
CA VAL A 225 -14.17 -16.74 3.25
C VAL A 225 -15.22 -17.76 3.70
N ASP A 226 -15.35 -17.98 5.00
CA ASP A 226 -16.32 -18.93 5.57
C ASP A 226 -17.77 -18.47 5.34
N THR A 227 -18.03 -17.16 5.35
CA THR A 227 -19.38 -16.59 5.18
C THR A 227 -19.85 -16.59 3.73
N PHE A 228 -18.98 -16.25 2.78
CA PHE A 228 -19.35 -16.05 1.37
C PHE A 228 -18.94 -17.21 0.44
N GLY A 229 -18.09 -18.13 0.91
CA GLY A 229 -17.51 -19.21 0.12
C GLY A 229 -16.46 -18.74 -0.89
N LEU A 230 -15.74 -19.68 -1.53
CA LEU A 230 -14.70 -19.42 -2.54
C LEU A 230 -15.25 -18.76 -3.83
N PHE A 231 -16.57 -18.79 -4.03
CA PHE A 231 -17.26 -18.05 -5.08
C PHE A 231 -18.50 -17.42 -4.46
N ALA A 232 -18.40 -16.13 -4.12
CA ALA A 232 -19.57 -15.39 -3.64
C ALA A 232 -20.65 -15.44 -4.74
N LYS A 233 -21.79 -16.09 -4.45
CA LYS A 233 -22.96 -16.08 -5.36
C LYS A 233 -23.54 -14.67 -5.58
N CYS A 234 -23.18 -13.70 -4.73
CA CYS A 234 -23.64 -12.33 -4.78
C CYS A 234 -22.71 -11.39 -3.98
N TYR A 235 -22.30 -10.27 -4.60
CA TYR A 235 -21.55 -9.19 -3.95
C TYR A 235 -22.55 -8.20 -3.33
N GLN A 236 -22.48 -7.96 -2.01
CA GLN A 236 -23.43 -7.11 -1.26
C GLN A 236 -24.89 -7.59 -1.25
N CYS A 237 -25.13 -8.91 -1.14
CA CYS A 237 -26.50 -9.37 -0.91
C CYS A 237 -26.99 -8.95 0.49
N PRO A 238 -28.28 -8.60 0.63
CA PRO A 238 -28.87 -8.36 1.94
C PRO A 238 -28.71 -9.62 2.82
N PRO A 239 -28.51 -9.45 4.15
CA PRO A 239 -28.37 -10.59 5.04
C PRO A 239 -29.59 -11.51 4.91
N SER A 240 -29.33 -12.82 4.89
CA SER A 240 -30.38 -13.82 4.95
C SER A 240 -31.25 -13.57 6.19
N PRO A 241 -32.61 -13.65 6.09
CA PRO A 241 -33.51 -13.44 7.23
C PRO A 241 -33.30 -14.42 8.39
N SER A 242 -32.41 -15.40 8.26
CA SER A 242 -32.11 -16.42 9.27
C SER A 242 -31.10 -16.01 10.35
N SER A 243 -30.50 -14.81 10.32
CA SER A 243 -29.57 -14.35 11.38
C SER A 243 -30.17 -13.36 12.38
N VAL A 244 -31.46 -13.05 12.28
CA VAL A 244 -32.21 -12.38 13.36
C VAL A 244 -32.74 -13.48 14.27
N HIS A 245 -31.86 -14.14 15.03
CA HIS A 245 -32.16 -14.88 16.26
C HIS A 245 -30.88 -15.62 16.67
N HIS A 246 -30.05 -14.97 17.47
CA HIS A 246 -29.47 -15.46 18.74
C HIS A 246 -28.31 -14.56 19.18
#